data_AF-A0A7X3LHC5-F1
#
_entry.id   AF-A0A7X3LHC5-F1
#
_cell.length_a   1.000
_cell.length_b   1.000
_cell.length_c   1.000
_cell.angle_alpha   90.00
_cell.angle_beta   90.00
_cell.angle_gamma   90.00
#
_symmetry.space_group_name_H-M   'P 1'
#
loop_
_entity.id
_entity.type
_entity.pdbx_description
1 polymer ?
#
loop_
_entity_poly.entity_id
_entity_poly.type
_entity_poly.pdbx_seq_one_letter_code
_entity_poly.pdbx_strand_id
1 'polypeptide(L)'
;MATTTIKEATKRSPSQRIRVLTALRNAGSKGITNVELQEISLRWQARLSELYKQGYRLALQNWGDGVYNYTLIHEPDTIHPEPRRAIQVLISEIENKFSGNVTTSQLMDLLNSNGLQVGRKPGSFTVKGI
;
A
#
# COMPACT_ATOMS: atom_id res chain seq x y z
N MET A 1 -41.23 12.16 -31.77
CA MET A 1 -39.78 11.90 -31.60
C MET A 1 -39.30 12.74 -30.43
N ALA A 2 -38.87 12.11 -29.33
CA ALA A 2 -38.34 12.82 -28.16
C ALA A 2 -36.89 12.39 -27.97
N THR A 3 -35.98 13.33 -28.20
CA THR A 3 -34.53 13.12 -28.05
C THR A 3 -34.18 13.33 -26.57
N THR A 4 -34.07 12.23 -25.82
CA THR A 4 -33.63 12.30 -24.42
C THR A 4 -32.14 12.63 -24.37
N THR A 5 -31.86 13.84 -23.88
CA THR A 5 -30.51 14.39 -23.73
C THR A 5 -29.86 13.75 -22.50
N ILE A 6 -28.84 12.92 -22.68
CA ILE A 6 -27.99 12.42 -21.59
C ILE A 6 -27.05 13.57 -21.18
N LYS A 7 -27.55 14.51 -20.36
CA LYS A 7 -26.74 15.54 -19.71
C LYS A 7 -26.92 15.44 -18.21
N GLU A 8 -26.06 14.64 -17.58
CA GLU A 8 -25.40 14.94 -16.30
C GLU A 8 -24.48 13.77 -15.96
N ALA A 9 -23.21 13.88 -16.37
CA ALA A 9 -22.17 12.99 -15.87
C ALA A 9 -21.98 13.31 -14.37
N THR A 10 -22.58 12.49 -13.54
CA THR A 10 -22.53 12.49 -12.09
C THR A 10 -21.09 12.58 -11.58
N LYS A 11 -20.86 13.45 -10.57
CA LYS A 11 -19.58 13.60 -9.86
C LYS A 11 -19.00 12.21 -9.56
N ARG A 12 -17.80 11.91 -10.07
CA ARG A 12 -17.12 10.63 -9.79
C ARG A 12 -17.05 10.41 -8.29
N SER A 13 -17.60 9.29 -7.82
CA SER A 13 -17.49 8.92 -6.41
C SER A 13 -16.02 8.89 -5.99
N PRO A 14 -15.68 9.40 -4.79
CA PRO A 14 -14.31 9.36 -4.30
C PRO A 14 -13.82 7.93 -4.24
N SER A 15 -12.54 7.72 -4.55
CA SER A 15 -11.94 6.39 -4.50
C SER A 15 -12.08 5.80 -3.09
N GLN A 16 -12.12 4.47 -2.98
CA GLN A 16 -12.23 3.80 -1.69
C GLN A 16 -11.10 4.20 -0.72
N ARG A 17 -9.90 4.51 -1.24
CA ARG A 17 -8.79 5.07 -0.46
C ARG A 17 -9.13 6.45 0.12
N ILE A 18 -9.70 7.35 -0.69
CA ILE A 18 -10.11 8.67 -0.23
C ILE A 18 -11.19 8.54 0.85
N ARG A 19 -12.16 7.64 0.68
CA ARG A 19 -13.20 7.40 1.70
C ARG A 19 -12.61 6.95 3.04
N VAL A 20 -11.67 6.01 3.01
CA VAL A 20 -10.96 5.54 4.22
C VAL A 20 -10.16 6.68 4.87
N LEU A 21 -9.44 7.47 4.08
CA LEU A 21 -8.68 8.62 4.60
C LEU A 21 -9.60 9.70 5.20
N THR A 22 -10.71 10.03 4.54
CA THR A 22 -11.70 10.97 5.05
C THR A 22 -12.29 10.49 6.37
N ALA A 23 -12.61 9.20 6.49
CA ALA A 23 -13.12 8.64 7.74
C ALA A 23 -12.09 8.72 8.88
N LEU A 24 -10.83 8.41 8.59
CA LEU A 24 -9.71 8.56 9.55
C LEU A 24 -9.56 10.02 10.02
N ARG A 25 -9.63 10.99 9.10
CA ARG A 25 -9.58 12.43 9.42
C ARG A 25 -10.77 12.87 10.28
N ASN A 26 -11.98 12.45 9.90
CA ASN A 26 -13.20 12.80 10.61
C ASN A 26 -13.25 12.20 12.03
N ALA A 27 -12.67 11.02 12.20
CA ALA A 27 -12.55 10.38 13.51
C ALA A 27 -11.54 11.11 14.43
N GLY A 28 -10.55 11.80 13.86
CA GLY A 28 -9.56 12.56 14.61
C GLY A 28 -8.86 11.71 15.67
N SER A 29 -8.75 12.23 16.89
CA SER A 29 -8.11 11.56 18.03
C SER A 29 -8.89 10.37 18.57
N LYS A 30 -10.19 10.22 18.24
CA LYS A 30 -10.99 9.06 18.66
C LYS A 30 -10.52 7.79 17.94
N GLY A 31 -10.03 7.94 16.71
CA GLY A 31 -9.71 6.83 15.83
C GLY A 31 -10.96 6.11 15.30
N ILE A 32 -10.72 5.17 14.39
CA ILE A 32 -11.74 4.33 13.77
C ILE A 32 -11.38 2.86 13.94
N THR A 33 -12.36 2.02 14.25
CA THR A 33 -12.14 0.59 14.44
C THR A 33 -12.01 -0.16 13.10
N ASN A 34 -11.39 -1.34 13.13
CA ASN A 34 -11.40 -2.27 11.99
C ASN A 34 -12.82 -2.66 11.55
N VAL A 35 -13.79 -2.72 12.47
CA VAL A 35 -15.18 -3.02 12.17
C VAL A 35 -15.81 -1.88 11.36
N GLU A 36 -15.65 -0.64 11.80
CA GLU A 36 -16.12 0.54 11.06
C GLU A 36 -15.41 0.70 9.71
N LEU A 37 -14.11 0.41 9.64
CA LEU A 37 -13.35 0.41 8.37
C LEU A 37 -13.86 -0.64 7.38
N GLN A 38 -14.30 -1.80 7.86
CA GLN A 38 -14.86 -2.87 7.03
C GLN A 38 -16.15 -2.43 6.33
N GLU A 39 -16.98 -1.62 7.00
CA GLU A 39 -18.22 -1.06 6.42
C GLU A 39 -17.93 -0.06 5.29
N ILE A 40 -16.81 0.68 5.38
CA ILE A 40 -16.39 1.63 4.36
C ILE A 40 -15.80 0.89 3.14
N SER A 41 -14.91 -0.09 3.39
CA SER A 41 -14.22 -0.83 2.35
C SER A 41 -13.85 -2.25 2.80
N LEU A 42 -14.33 -3.27 2.09
CA LEU A 42 -13.94 -4.67 2.31
C LEU A 42 -12.43 -4.93 2.21
N ARG A 43 -11.67 -4.05 1.52
CA ARG A 43 -10.21 -4.12 1.38
C ARG A 43 -9.52 -2.96 2.10
N TRP A 44 -10.05 -2.52 3.24
CA TRP A 44 -9.49 -1.41 4.02
C TRP A 44 -8.02 -1.62 4.37
N GLN A 45 -7.59 -2.84 4.67
CA GLN A 45 -6.17 -3.16 4.94
C GLN A 45 -5.26 -2.76 3.78
N ALA A 46 -5.67 -3.03 2.53
CA ALA A 46 -4.93 -2.61 1.35
C ALA A 46 -4.93 -1.08 1.20
N ARG A 47 -6.03 -0.41 1.57
CA ARG A 47 -6.09 1.07 1.56
C ARG A 47 -5.16 1.68 2.62
N LEU A 48 -5.10 1.10 3.82
CA LEU A 48 -4.14 1.55 4.84
C LEU A 48 -2.70 1.33 4.37
N SER A 49 -2.40 0.20 3.73
CA SER A 49 -1.07 -0.05 3.12
C SER A 49 -0.70 1.01 2.08
N GLU A 50 -1.66 1.43 1.25
CA GLU A 50 -1.46 2.54 0.30
C GLU A 50 -1.17 3.87 1.03
N LEU A 51 -1.90 4.17 2.11
CA LEU A 51 -1.67 5.38 2.91
C LEU A 51 -0.27 5.37 3.56
N TYR A 52 0.17 4.24 4.10
CA TYR A 52 1.53 4.12 4.63
C TYR A 52 2.60 4.38 3.56
N LYS A 53 2.41 3.85 2.34
CA LYS A 53 3.33 4.12 1.21
C LYS A 53 3.36 5.60 0.83
N GLN A 54 2.25 6.30 1.02
CA GLN A 54 2.12 7.73 0.73
C GLN A 54 2.68 8.63 1.85
N GLY A 55 3.13 8.07 2.97
CA GLY A 55 3.75 8.80 4.08
C GLY A 55 2.84 9.02 5.29
N TYR A 56 1.57 8.61 5.24
CA TYR A 56 0.67 8.70 6.39
C TYR A 56 1.10 7.71 7.49
N ARG A 57 0.87 8.09 8.75
CA ARG A 57 1.11 7.18 9.89
C ARG A 57 -0.12 7.06 10.75
N LEU A 58 -0.40 5.83 11.19
CA LEU A 58 -1.51 5.49 12.06
C LEU A 58 -0.98 4.88 13.35
N ALA A 59 -1.55 5.28 14.48
CA ALA A 59 -1.42 4.54 15.73
C ALA A 59 -2.44 3.40 15.74
N LEU A 60 -2.01 2.24 16.21
CA LEU A 60 -2.84 1.05 16.37
C LEU A 60 -2.99 0.75 17.86
N GLN A 61 -4.24 0.66 18.32
CA GLN A 61 -4.55 0.25 19.68
C GLN A 61 -5.45 -0.98 19.66
N ASN A 62 -5.07 -2.03 20.40
CA ASN A 62 -5.92 -3.19 20.59
C ASN A 62 -6.94 -2.91 21.71
N TRP A 63 -8.23 -3.05 21.41
CA TRP A 63 -9.33 -2.85 22.37
C TRP A 63 -9.87 -4.17 22.94
N GLY A 64 -9.28 -5.31 22.57
CA GLY A 64 -9.76 -6.64 22.94
C GLY A 64 -10.61 -7.28 21.85
N ASP A 65 -10.83 -8.59 21.95
CA ASP A 65 -11.75 -9.36 21.09
C ASP A 65 -11.53 -9.20 19.57
N GLY A 66 -10.28 -8.95 19.16
CA GLY A 66 -9.94 -8.74 17.76
C GLY A 66 -10.38 -7.37 17.20
N VAL A 67 -10.82 -6.46 18.06
CA VAL A 67 -11.14 -5.07 17.71
C VAL A 67 -9.90 -4.21 17.86
N TYR A 68 -9.56 -3.50 16.78
CA TYR A 68 -8.40 -2.63 16.70
C TYR A 68 -8.82 -1.23 16.31
N ASN A 69 -8.38 -0.23 17.06
CA ASN A 69 -8.60 1.18 16.78
C ASN A 69 -7.40 1.78 16.03
N TYR A 70 -7.68 2.49 14.94
CA TYR A 70 -6.71 3.13 14.06
C TYR A 70 -6.87 4.65 14.17
N THR A 71 -5.83 5.33 14.64
CA THR A 71 -5.84 6.80 14.79
C THR A 71 -4.83 7.42 13.84
N LEU A 72 -5.25 8.40 13.05
CA LEU A 72 -4.34 9.14 12.17
C LEU A 72 -3.48 10.09 13.00
N ILE A 73 -2.18 9.80 13.09
CA ILE A 73 -1.22 10.57 13.92
C ILE A 73 -0.29 11.46 13.11
N HIS A 74 -0.19 11.22 11.80
CA HIS A 74 0.64 12.03 10.92
C HIS A 74 0.09 12.03 9.49
N GLU A 75 -0.05 13.23 8.93
CA GLU A 75 -0.27 13.45 7.51
C GLU A 75 1.00 14.03 6.88
N PRO A 76 1.44 13.50 5.74
CA PRO A 76 2.62 14.02 5.06
C PRO A 76 2.28 15.35 4.36
N ASP A 77 3.20 16.32 4.42
CA ASP A 77 3.04 17.60 3.72
C ASP A 77 2.93 17.42 2.20
N THR A 78 3.59 16.38 1.68
CA THR A 78 3.52 15.97 0.27
C THR A 78 3.33 14.46 0.18
N ILE A 79 2.40 14.02 -0.69
CA ILE A 79 2.19 12.59 -0.94
C ILE A 79 3.46 11.99 -1.53
N HIS A 80 4.04 11.01 -0.83
CA HIS A 80 5.20 10.30 -1.34
C HIS A 80 4.84 9.56 -2.64
N PRO A 81 5.70 9.63 -3.68
CA PRO A 81 5.49 8.86 -4.89
C PRO A 81 5.47 7.37 -4.56
N GLU A 82 4.74 6.59 -5.36
CA GLU A 82 4.74 5.14 -5.16
C GLU A 82 6.19 4.62 -5.19
N PRO A 83 6.57 3.78 -4.21
CA PRO A 83 7.91 3.22 -4.18
C PRO A 83 8.12 2.42 -5.48
N ARG A 84 9.26 2.66 -6.13
CA ARG A 84 9.66 1.93 -7.34
C ARG A 84 9.63 0.43 -7.05
N ARG A 85 9.22 -0.37 -8.03
CA ARG A 85 9.16 -1.83 -7.86
C ARG A 85 10.57 -2.33 -7.57
N ALA A 86 10.71 -3.28 -6.64
CA ALA A 86 12.00 -3.85 -6.26
C ALA A 86 12.87 -4.26 -7.48
N ILE A 87 12.23 -4.87 -8.49
CA ILE A 87 12.92 -5.25 -9.73
C ILE A 87 13.48 -4.05 -10.51
N GLN A 88 12.77 -2.92 -10.55
CA GLN A 88 13.24 -1.71 -11.22
C GLN A 88 14.40 -1.07 -10.47
N VAL A 89 14.35 -1.11 -9.13
CA VAL A 89 15.46 -0.67 -8.28
C VAL A 89 16.69 -1.53 -8.58
N LEU A 90 16.56 -2.86 -8.55
CA LEU A 90 17.67 -3.78 -8.84
C LEU A 90 18.25 -3.59 -10.24
N ILE A 91 17.42 -3.53 -11.29
CA ILE A 91 17.88 -3.30 -12.67
C ILE A 91 18.64 -1.99 -12.76
N SER A 92 18.07 -0.90 -12.24
CA SER A 92 18.72 0.42 -12.28
C SER A 92 20.06 0.43 -11.54
N GLU A 93 20.15 -0.26 -10.41
CA GLU A 93 21.38 -0.35 -9.63
C GLU A 93 22.45 -1.19 -10.33
N ILE A 94 22.08 -2.32 -10.93
CA ILE A 94 22.98 -3.20 -11.69
C ILE A 94 23.55 -2.46 -12.91
N GLU A 95 22.69 -1.79 -13.69
CA GLU A 95 23.12 -1.01 -14.85
C GLU A 95 24.03 0.15 -14.45
N ASN A 96 23.61 0.97 -13.47
CA ASN A 96 24.29 2.22 -13.15
C ASN A 96 25.57 2.04 -12.32
N LYS A 97 25.63 1.04 -11.42
CA LYS A 97 26.77 0.86 -10.51
C LYS A 97 27.73 -0.25 -10.95
N PHE A 98 27.23 -1.21 -11.73
CA PHE A 98 27.98 -2.41 -12.09
C PHE A 98 28.03 -2.68 -13.60
N SER A 99 27.59 -1.71 -14.42
CA SER A 99 27.62 -1.80 -15.89
C SER A 99 26.95 -3.08 -16.42
N GLY A 100 25.82 -3.45 -15.82
CA GLY A 100 25.00 -4.59 -16.26
C GLY A 100 25.44 -5.95 -15.72
N ASN A 101 26.55 -6.05 -14.98
CA ASN A 101 27.10 -7.33 -14.53
C ASN A 101 27.42 -7.34 -13.03
N VAL A 102 26.87 -8.30 -12.29
CA VAL A 102 27.14 -8.45 -10.85
C VAL A 102 27.60 -9.85 -10.49
N THR A 103 28.56 -9.90 -9.56
CA THR A 103 28.95 -11.12 -8.86
C THR A 103 27.96 -11.46 -7.75
N THR A 104 28.04 -12.68 -7.21
CA THR A 104 27.18 -13.12 -6.11
C THR A 104 27.29 -12.22 -4.88
N SER A 105 28.49 -11.79 -4.49
CA SER A 105 28.68 -10.89 -3.34
C SER A 105 28.04 -9.53 -3.59
N GLN A 106 28.25 -8.96 -4.77
CA GLN A 106 27.64 -7.67 -5.16
C GLN A 106 26.11 -7.74 -5.18
N LEU A 107 25.53 -8.86 -5.63
CA LEU A 107 24.09 -9.06 -5.57
C LEU A 107 23.58 -9.08 -4.12
N MET A 108 24.27 -9.77 -3.21
CA MET A 108 23.90 -9.79 -1.80
C MET A 108 23.99 -8.40 -1.16
N ASP A 109 25.04 -7.63 -1.47
CA ASP A 109 25.21 -6.27 -0.98
C ASP A 109 24.11 -5.34 -1.50
N LEU A 110 23.72 -5.49 -2.78
CA LEU A 110 22.62 -4.75 -3.39
C LEU A 110 21.29 -5.02 -2.70
N LEU A 111 20.99 -6.29 -2.43
CA LEU A 111 19.76 -6.69 -1.75
C LEU A 111 19.71 -6.09 -0.34
N ASN A 112 20.78 -6.22 0.44
CA ASN A 112 20.86 -5.72 1.81
C ASN A 112 20.77 -4.19 1.86
N SER A 113 21.53 -3.49 1.03
CA SER A 113 21.61 -2.01 1.02
C SER A 113 20.28 -1.35 0.63
N ASN A 114 19.43 -2.06 -0.12
CA ASN A 114 18.11 -1.59 -0.54
C ASN A 114 16.96 -2.18 0.31
N GLY A 115 17.26 -2.93 1.37
CA GLY A 115 16.24 -3.57 2.21
C GLY A 115 15.35 -4.56 1.46
N LEU A 116 15.91 -5.23 0.44
CA LEU A 116 15.20 -6.18 -0.42
C LEU A 116 15.45 -7.62 0.02
N GLN A 117 14.42 -8.44 -0.08
CA GLN A 117 14.50 -9.89 0.16
C GLN A 117 14.06 -10.66 -1.09
N VAL A 118 14.70 -11.81 -1.34
CA VAL A 118 14.34 -12.72 -2.43
C VAL A 118 13.54 -13.87 -1.85
N GLY A 119 12.26 -13.96 -2.24
CA GLY A 119 11.37 -15.04 -1.86
C GLY A 119 10.91 -15.86 -3.08
N ARG A 120 10.48 -17.10 -2.84
CA ARG A 120 9.79 -17.89 -3.87
C ARG A 120 8.36 -17.41 -4.03
N LYS A 121 7.86 -17.38 -5.28
CA LYS A 121 6.44 -17.16 -5.53
C LYS A 121 5.63 -18.31 -4.86
N PRO A 122 4.50 -18.04 -4.20
CA PRO A 122 3.64 -19.09 -3.66
C PRO A 122 3.30 -20.15 -4.73
N GLY A 123 3.42 -21.43 -4.37
CA GLY A 123 3.16 -22.56 -5.29
C GLY A 123 4.24 -22.80 -6.36
N SER A 124 5.33 -22.04 -6.39
CA SER A 124 6.41 -22.25 -7.37
C SER A 124 7.34 -23.43 -7.05
N PHE A 125 7.32 -23.89 -5.80
CA PHE A 125 8.06 -25.08 -5.39
C PHE A 125 7.07 -26.22 -5.20
N THR A 126 7.05 -27.14 -6.15
CA THR A 126 6.37 -28.43 -6.03
C THR A 126 7.39 -29.48 -5.64
N VAL A 127 7.19 -30.11 -4.48
CA VAL A 127 7.91 -31.33 -4.13
C VAL A 127 7.45 -32.41 -5.11
N LYS A 128 8.34 -32.90 -5.98
CA LYS A 128 8.05 -34.07 -6.79
C LYS A 128 8.04 -35.30 -5.88
N GLY A 129 6.84 -35.79 -5.56
CA GLY A 129 6.56 -37.15 -5.11
C GLY A 129 7.03 -37.52 -3.69
N ILE A 130 6.08 -37.73 -2.79
CA ILE A 130 5.99 -38.99 -2.04
C ILE A 130 4.70 -39.66 -2.51
#